data_AF-A0A0R3UHB9-F1
#
_entry.id   AF-A0A0R3UHB9-F1
#
_cell.length_a   1.000
_cell.length_b   1.000
_cell.length_c   1.000
_cell.angle_alpha   90.00
_cell.angle_beta   90.00
_cell.angle_gamma   90.00
#
_symmetry.space_group_name_H-M   'P 1'
#
loop_
_entity.id
_entity.type
_entity.pdbx_description
1 polymer ?
#
loop_
_entity_poly.entity_id
_entity_poly.type
_entity_poly.pdbx_seq_one_letter_code
_entity_poly.pdbx_strand_id
1 'polypeptide(L)'
;MTFEASIQPHCSCCSSWFNAIDQQRRHFCLGLLIGCFSSGIIIAEFRQPSPLYTGYWVGGSDCLATTSAIVCALKPHRFAFIGAALTDAICSVITCAGGIQVLATQKTNIFTTGWLSTVQLIFLLYHCCSCVIDADALCRFRPFGRGQTVSSNPSSQGLPIQSTNRRAQQRPPSDFRLPDEAPKLPGYFDLTRDEGLPPDYSKVNTAPPGYETQEQATSEAAG
;
A
#
# COMPACT_ATOMS: atom_id res chain seq x y z
N MET A 1 27.29 -29.10 -2.51
CA MET A 1 26.37 -28.53 -3.50
C MET A 1 25.61 -27.40 -2.83
N THR A 2 26.07 -26.18 -3.05
CA THR A 2 25.49 -24.94 -2.54
C THR A 2 24.36 -24.51 -3.47
N PHE A 3 23.12 -24.47 -2.95
CA PHE A 3 22.00 -23.85 -3.65
C PHE A 3 22.15 -22.33 -3.54
N GLU A 4 22.75 -21.70 -4.53
CA GLU A 4 22.58 -20.27 -4.77
C GLU A 4 21.14 -20.06 -5.27
N ALA A 5 20.26 -19.66 -4.36
CA ALA A 5 18.97 -19.11 -4.73
C ALA A 5 19.20 -17.75 -5.41
N SER A 6 19.13 -17.76 -6.74
CA SER A 6 19.04 -16.57 -7.58
C SER A 6 17.84 -15.73 -7.14
N ILE A 7 18.10 -14.68 -6.36
CA ILE A 7 17.12 -13.64 -6.04
C ILE A 7 16.99 -12.77 -7.30
N GLN A 8 15.97 -13.06 -8.12
CA GLN A 8 15.56 -12.18 -9.20
C GLN A 8 15.17 -10.79 -8.62
N PRO A 9 15.55 -9.69 -9.29
CA PRO A 9 15.11 -8.36 -8.90
C PRO A 9 13.61 -8.25 -9.20
N HIS A 10 12.77 -8.39 -8.17
CA HIS A 10 11.34 -8.13 -8.29
C HIS A 10 11.10 -6.73 -8.87
N CYS A 11 10.39 -6.67 -9.98
CA CYS A 11 9.90 -5.42 -10.56
C CYS A 11 9.10 -4.67 -9.47
N SER A 12 9.46 -3.40 -9.21
CA SER A 12 8.88 -2.57 -8.14
C SER A 12 7.35 -2.45 -8.20
N CYS A 13 6.76 -2.61 -9.39
CA CYS A 13 5.31 -2.65 -9.56
C CYS A 13 4.66 -3.93 -9.01
N CYS A 14 5.31 -5.10 -9.18
CA CYS A 14 4.77 -6.36 -8.69
C CYS A 14 4.79 -6.41 -7.15
N SER A 15 5.86 -5.95 -6.51
CA SER A 15 5.94 -5.92 -5.04
C SER A 15 4.90 -4.98 -4.42
N SER A 16 4.65 -3.83 -5.04
CA SER A 16 3.61 -2.89 -4.59
C SER A 16 2.20 -3.50 -4.67
N TRP A 17 1.89 -4.22 -5.75
CA TRP A 17 0.58 -4.84 -5.94
C TRP A 17 0.34 -6.02 -4.98
N PHE A 18 1.36 -6.86 -4.76
CA PHE A 18 1.29 -7.92 -3.75
C PHE A 18 1.12 -7.36 -2.34
N ASN A 19 1.84 -6.28 -1.98
CA ASN A 19 1.67 -5.62 -0.69
C ASN A 19 0.26 -5.06 -0.50
N ALA A 20 -0.34 -4.47 -1.55
CA ALA A 20 -1.70 -3.95 -1.49
C ALA A 20 -2.76 -5.06 -1.29
N ILE A 21 -2.61 -6.20 -1.97
CA ILE A 21 -3.50 -7.35 -1.82
C ILE A 21 -3.36 -7.96 -0.43
N ASP A 22 -2.13 -8.10 0.07
CA ASP A 22 -1.86 -8.62 1.40
C ASP A 22 -2.46 -7.70 2.48
N GLN A 23 -2.34 -6.39 2.30
CA GLN A 23 -2.94 -5.39 3.17
C GLN A 23 -4.49 -5.47 3.19
N GLN A 24 -5.13 -5.59 2.03
CA GLN A 24 -6.59 -5.75 1.95
C GLN A 24 -7.07 -7.04 2.62
N ARG A 25 -6.37 -8.16 2.37
CA ARG A 25 -6.69 -9.46 2.98
C ARG A 25 -6.56 -9.42 4.50
N ARG A 26 -5.52 -8.75 5.01
CA ARG A 26 -5.31 -8.58 6.46
C ARG A 26 -6.47 -7.85 7.11
N HIS A 27 -6.87 -6.68 6.60
CA HIS A 27 -7.97 -5.89 7.17
C HIS A 27 -9.33 -6.60 7.06
N PHE A 28 -9.56 -7.29 5.94
CA PHE A 28 -10.79 -8.07 5.77
C PHE A 28 -10.87 -9.25 6.75
N CYS A 29 -9.80 -10.04 6.86
CA CYS A 29 -9.74 -11.19 7.77
C CYS A 29 -9.91 -10.73 9.22
N LEU A 30 -9.23 -9.65 9.60
CA LEU A 30 -9.34 -9.12 10.95
C LEU A 30 -10.73 -8.55 11.24
N GLY A 31 -11.33 -7.83 10.29
CA GLY A 31 -12.71 -7.37 10.40
C GLY A 31 -13.70 -8.51 10.62
N LEU A 32 -13.56 -9.62 9.89
CA LEU A 32 -14.37 -10.81 10.11
C LEU A 32 -14.18 -11.41 11.49
N LEU A 33 -12.94 -11.50 11.99
CA LEU A 33 -12.67 -11.99 13.35
C LEU A 33 -13.34 -11.09 14.39
N ILE A 34 -13.19 -9.76 14.28
CA ILE A 34 -13.82 -8.76 15.15
C ILE A 34 -15.35 -8.95 15.14
N GLY A 35 -15.95 -9.19 13.98
CA GLY A 35 -17.40 -9.43 13.84
C GLY A 35 -17.86 -10.76 14.47
N CYS A 36 -17.08 -11.83 14.31
CA CYS A 36 -17.35 -13.12 14.92
C CYS A 36 -17.32 -13.04 16.46
N PHE A 37 -16.32 -12.35 17.02
CA PHE A 37 -16.25 -12.15 18.47
C PHE A 37 -17.34 -11.20 18.97
N SER A 38 -17.63 -10.11 18.26
CA SER A 38 -18.73 -9.20 18.57
C SER A 38 -20.08 -9.94 18.67
N SER A 39 -20.42 -10.74 17.66
CA SER A 39 -21.64 -11.58 17.69
C SER A 39 -21.58 -12.62 18.81
N GLY A 40 -20.41 -13.21 19.08
CA GLY A 40 -20.19 -14.09 20.23
C GLY A 40 -20.44 -13.43 21.58
N ILE A 41 -20.03 -12.17 21.77
CA ILE A 41 -20.27 -11.37 22.98
C ILE A 41 -21.78 -11.13 23.16
N ILE A 42 -22.49 -10.80 22.09
CA ILE A 42 -23.95 -10.61 22.13
C ILE A 42 -24.67 -11.91 22.49
N ILE A 43 -24.26 -13.03 21.90
CA ILE A 43 -24.84 -14.36 22.20
C ILE A 43 -24.53 -14.76 23.65
N ALA A 44 -23.32 -14.48 24.14
CA ALA A 44 -22.93 -14.75 25.53
C ALA A 44 -23.80 -13.96 26.50
N GLU A 45 -24.07 -12.68 26.21
CA GLU A 45 -24.98 -11.84 27.00
C GLU A 45 -26.41 -12.38 27.00
N PHE A 46 -26.90 -12.85 25.86
CA PHE A 46 -28.23 -13.47 25.78
C PHE A 46 -28.36 -14.72 26.67
N ARG A 47 -27.28 -15.49 26.81
CA ARG A 47 -27.23 -16.70 27.65
C ARG A 47 -27.03 -16.37 29.14
N GLN A 48 -26.26 -15.33 29.45
CA GLN A 48 -25.91 -14.91 30.80
C GLN A 48 -26.01 -13.38 30.90
N PRO A 49 -27.21 -12.83 31.09
CA PRO A 49 -27.41 -11.39 31.08
C PRO A 49 -26.73 -10.77 32.28
N SER A 50 -25.93 -9.74 32.01
CA SER A 50 -25.35 -8.88 33.02
C SER A 50 -26.37 -7.82 33.46
N PRO A 51 -26.26 -7.30 34.69
CA PRO A 51 -27.22 -6.31 35.22
C PRO A 51 -27.27 -5.00 34.43
N LEU A 52 -26.23 -4.71 33.64
CA LEU A 52 -26.10 -3.49 32.84
C LEU A 52 -26.08 -3.77 31.34
N TYR A 53 -26.45 -4.99 30.93
CA TYR A 53 -26.53 -5.37 29.52
C TYR A 53 -25.22 -5.13 28.78
N THR A 54 -24.09 -5.34 29.47
CA THR A 54 -22.73 -4.99 29.03
C THR A 54 -22.36 -5.62 27.70
N GLY A 55 -22.65 -6.90 27.50
CA GLY A 55 -22.35 -7.54 26.22
C GLY A 55 -23.12 -6.96 25.04
N TYR A 56 -24.31 -6.39 25.22
CA TYR A 56 -25.06 -5.80 24.10
C TYR A 56 -24.43 -4.50 23.60
N TRP A 57 -24.03 -3.59 24.49
CA TRP A 57 -23.42 -2.34 24.05
C TRP A 57 -21.95 -2.51 23.66
N VAL A 58 -21.19 -3.42 24.30
CA VAL A 58 -19.83 -3.79 23.87
C VAL A 58 -19.86 -4.46 22.49
N GLY A 59 -20.68 -5.50 22.34
CA GLY A 59 -20.82 -6.18 21.04
C GLY A 59 -21.33 -5.23 19.96
N GLY A 60 -22.31 -4.39 20.29
CA GLY A 60 -22.85 -3.37 19.39
C GLY A 60 -21.82 -2.33 18.94
N SER A 61 -20.95 -1.84 19.83
CA SER A 61 -19.85 -0.95 19.42
C SER A 61 -18.84 -1.67 18.53
N ASP A 62 -18.58 -2.94 18.77
CA ASP A 62 -17.61 -3.71 17.98
C ASP A 62 -18.12 -4.07 16.58
N CYS A 63 -19.44 -4.08 16.36
CA CYS A 63 -20.02 -4.11 15.02
C CYS A 63 -19.58 -2.88 14.20
N LEU A 64 -19.45 -1.70 14.83
CA LEU A 64 -18.98 -0.49 14.14
C LEU A 64 -17.52 -0.66 13.69
N ALA A 65 -16.65 -1.17 14.57
CA ALA A 65 -15.26 -1.50 14.23
C ALA A 65 -15.16 -2.57 13.12
N THR A 66 -16.06 -3.54 13.12
CA THR A 66 -16.15 -4.55 12.04
C THR A 66 -16.46 -3.88 10.70
N THR A 67 -17.43 -2.97 10.66
CA THR A 67 -17.79 -2.27 9.42
C THR A 67 -16.67 -1.34 8.95
N SER A 68 -15.96 -0.66 9.86
CA SER A 68 -14.83 0.20 9.50
C SER A 68 -13.66 -0.61 8.92
N ALA A 69 -13.38 -1.80 9.47
CA ALA A 69 -12.38 -2.73 8.95
C ALA A 69 -12.71 -3.21 7.52
N ILE A 70 -13.97 -3.59 7.28
CA ILE A 70 -14.43 -4.01 5.93
C ILE A 70 -14.34 -2.84 4.94
N VAL A 71 -14.72 -1.63 5.35
CA VAL A 71 -14.58 -0.43 4.52
C VAL A 71 -13.11 -0.16 4.16
N CYS A 72 -12.19 -0.34 5.10
CA CYS A 72 -10.75 -0.21 4.85
C CYS A 72 -10.24 -1.26 3.84
N ALA A 73 -10.77 -2.48 3.88
CA ALA A 73 -10.43 -3.52 2.91
C ALA A 73 -10.97 -3.20 1.50
N LEU A 74 -12.21 -2.72 1.40
CA LEU A 74 -12.85 -2.41 0.11
C LEU A 74 -12.27 -1.16 -0.56
N LYS A 75 -11.98 -0.12 0.23
CA LYS A 75 -11.55 1.18 -0.30
C LYS A 75 -10.34 1.69 0.49
N PRO A 76 -9.11 1.27 0.12
CA PRO A 76 -7.90 1.68 0.81
C PRO A 76 -7.62 3.17 0.52
N HIS A 77 -8.11 4.03 1.39
CA HIS A 77 -7.91 5.47 1.32
C HIS A 77 -7.36 5.99 2.66
N ARG A 78 -6.48 6.99 2.63
CA ARG A 78 -5.86 7.55 3.85
C ARG A 78 -6.88 7.96 4.92
N PHE A 79 -7.98 8.60 4.50
CA PHE A 79 -9.01 9.04 5.44
C PHE A 79 -9.86 7.88 5.96
N ALA A 80 -9.99 6.79 5.20
CA ALA A 80 -10.65 5.58 5.67
C ALA A 80 -9.82 4.92 6.77
N PHE A 81 -8.50 4.81 6.59
CA PHE A 81 -7.61 4.24 7.62
C PHE A 81 -7.56 5.08 8.90
N ILE A 82 -7.47 6.42 8.79
CA ILE A 82 -7.52 7.31 9.96
C ILE A 82 -8.87 7.20 10.67
N GLY A 83 -9.97 7.19 9.90
CA GLY A 83 -11.31 7.03 10.45
C GLY A 83 -11.48 5.70 11.18
N ALA A 84 -11.03 4.60 10.58
CA ALA A 84 -11.10 3.28 11.21
C ALA A 84 -10.25 3.20 12.47
N ALA A 85 -9.02 3.71 12.46
CA ALA A 85 -8.17 3.73 13.66
C ALA A 85 -8.82 4.50 14.82
N LEU A 86 -9.51 5.62 14.54
CA LEU A 86 -10.26 6.35 15.55
C LEU A 86 -11.46 5.55 16.07
N THR A 87 -12.23 4.92 15.18
CA THR A 87 -13.32 4.03 15.55
C THR A 87 -12.82 2.89 16.43
N ASP A 88 -11.74 2.22 16.04
CA ASP A 88 -11.15 1.11 16.81
C ASP A 88 -10.63 1.55 18.17
N ALA A 89 -10.04 2.75 18.27
CA ALA A 89 -9.59 3.30 19.54
C ALA A 89 -10.76 3.54 20.48
N ILE A 90 -11.87 4.11 19.98
CA ILE A 90 -13.09 4.32 20.77
C ILE A 90 -13.69 2.98 21.19
N CYS A 91 -13.84 2.03 20.26
CA CYS A 91 -14.35 0.70 20.57
C CYS A 91 -13.44 -0.04 21.56
N SER A 92 -12.12 0.08 21.45
CA SER A 92 -11.17 -0.51 22.41
C SER A 92 -11.39 0.00 23.83
N VAL A 93 -11.63 1.31 24.00
CA VAL A 93 -11.90 1.88 25.32
C VAL A 93 -13.23 1.37 25.88
N ILE A 94 -14.28 1.33 25.04
CA ILE A 94 -15.61 0.82 25.42
C ILE A 94 -15.51 -0.66 25.83
N THR A 95 -14.85 -1.48 25.01
CA THR A 95 -14.67 -2.92 25.23
C THR A 95 -13.80 -3.22 26.46
N CYS A 96 -12.75 -2.42 26.69
CA CYS A 96 -11.95 -2.50 27.90
C CYS A 96 -12.77 -2.15 29.15
N ALA A 97 -13.51 -1.04 29.12
CA ALA A 97 -14.36 -0.61 30.23
C ALA A 97 -15.45 -1.65 30.55
N GLY A 98 -16.13 -2.16 29.53
CA GLY A 98 -17.16 -3.20 29.68
C GLY A 98 -16.58 -4.53 30.18
N GLY A 99 -15.44 -4.96 29.65
CA GLY A 99 -14.74 -6.16 30.11
C GLY A 99 -14.36 -6.08 31.58
N ILE A 100 -13.72 -4.97 32.00
CA ILE A 100 -13.35 -4.73 33.40
C ILE A 100 -14.60 -4.68 34.29
N GLN A 101 -15.66 -4.02 33.86
CA GLN A 101 -16.89 -3.91 34.64
C GLN A 101 -17.51 -5.28 34.94
N VAL A 102 -17.59 -6.16 33.93
CA VAL A 102 -18.14 -7.52 34.11
C VAL A 102 -17.21 -8.37 35.00
N LEU A 103 -15.90 -8.29 34.81
CA LEU A 103 -14.93 -9.07 35.59
C LEU A 103 -14.82 -8.58 37.05
N ALA A 104 -14.86 -7.26 37.29
CA ALA A 104 -14.67 -6.68 38.62
C ALA A 104 -15.91 -6.85 39.52
N THR A 105 -17.11 -6.84 38.94
CA THR A 105 -18.36 -6.94 39.70
C THR A 105 -18.75 -8.37 40.07
N GLN A 106 -18.27 -9.37 39.32
CA GLN A 106 -18.67 -10.78 39.47
C GLN A 106 -17.45 -11.67 39.81
N LYS A 107 -16.79 -11.42 40.95
CA LYS A 107 -15.58 -12.17 41.37
C LYS A 107 -15.76 -13.69 41.51
N THR A 108 -16.99 -14.16 41.69
CA THR A 108 -17.30 -15.58 41.95
C THR A 108 -17.73 -16.35 40.71
N ASN A 109 -18.15 -15.67 39.64
CA ASN A 109 -18.68 -16.30 38.42
C ASN A 109 -17.78 -15.97 37.23
N ILE A 110 -17.36 -16.99 36.49
CA ILE A 110 -16.64 -16.82 35.24
C ILE A 110 -17.63 -16.33 34.17
N PHE A 111 -17.71 -15.01 33.97
CA PHE A 111 -18.55 -14.43 32.91
C PHE A 111 -17.85 -14.53 31.55
N THR A 112 -18.39 -15.36 30.67
CA THR A 112 -17.89 -15.57 29.31
C THR A 112 -17.76 -14.25 28.53
N THR A 113 -18.73 -13.35 28.70
CA THR A 113 -18.74 -12.01 28.08
C THR A 113 -17.45 -11.23 28.40
N GLY A 114 -16.99 -11.21 29.65
CA GLY A 114 -15.79 -10.47 30.05
C GLY A 114 -14.51 -11.01 29.41
N TRP A 115 -14.40 -12.35 29.31
CA TRP A 115 -13.25 -13.00 28.66
C TRP A 115 -13.25 -12.79 27.15
N LEU A 116 -14.42 -12.92 26.50
CA LEU A 116 -14.57 -12.64 25.07
C LEU A 116 -14.23 -11.17 24.75
N SER A 117 -14.68 -10.22 25.57
CA SER A 117 -14.31 -8.80 25.44
C SER A 117 -12.80 -8.57 25.58
N THR A 118 -12.11 -9.34 26.44
CA THR A 118 -10.65 -9.23 26.61
C THR A 118 -9.90 -9.71 25.36
N VAL A 119 -10.33 -10.83 24.79
CA VAL A 119 -9.76 -11.36 23.53
C VAL A 119 -10.03 -10.39 22.38
N GLN A 120 -11.25 -9.87 22.30
CA GLN A 120 -11.68 -8.89 21.31
C GLN A 120 -10.88 -7.59 21.36
N LEU A 121 -10.55 -7.11 22.56
CA LEU A 121 -9.69 -5.94 22.75
C LEU A 121 -8.33 -6.09 22.06
N ILE A 122 -7.73 -7.28 22.09
CA ILE A 122 -6.44 -7.54 21.44
C ILE A 122 -6.55 -7.37 19.94
N PHE A 123 -7.62 -7.91 19.34
CA PHE A 123 -7.87 -7.76 17.90
C PHE A 123 -8.14 -6.31 17.51
N LEU A 124 -8.91 -5.55 18.30
CA LEU A 124 -9.15 -4.13 18.06
C LEU A 124 -7.87 -3.30 18.13
N LEU A 125 -7.02 -3.53 19.14
CA LEU A 125 -5.73 -2.85 19.27
C LEU A 125 -4.81 -3.20 18.09
N TYR A 126 -4.78 -4.47 17.69
CA TYR A 126 -4.01 -4.89 16.52
C TYR A 126 -4.52 -4.23 15.22
N HIS A 127 -5.83 -4.14 15.02
CA HIS A 127 -6.42 -3.44 13.87
C HIS A 127 -6.03 -1.97 13.87
N CYS A 128 -6.21 -1.31 15.02
CA CYS A 128 -5.92 0.10 15.21
C CYS A 128 -4.47 0.41 14.88
N CYS A 129 -3.51 -0.34 15.44
CA CYS A 129 -2.10 -0.19 15.14
C CYS A 129 -1.80 -0.45 13.66
N SER A 130 -2.41 -1.47 13.05
CA SER A 130 -2.24 -1.77 11.63
C SER A 130 -2.74 -0.63 10.74
N CYS A 131 -3.89 -0.03 11.05
CA CYS A 131 -4.42 1.13 10.33
C CYS A 131 -3.52 2.36 10.46
N VAL A 132 -2.93 2.60 11.63
CA VAL A 132 -1.99 3.73 11.84
C VAL A 132 -0.70 3.54 11.03
N ILE A 133 -0.13 2.32 11.04
CA ILE A 133 1.08 2.01 10.27
C ILE A 133 0.83 2.18 8.77
N ASP A 134 -0.32 1.69 8.30
CA ASP A 134 -0.70 1.77 6.90
C ASP A 134 -1.00 3.22 6.46
N ALA A 135 -1.57 4.03 7.35
CA ALA A 135 -1.77 5.46 7.11
C ALA A 135 -0.43 6.21 7.02
N ASP A 136 0.56 5.91 7.89
CA ASP A 136 1.90 6.50 7.82
C ASP A 136 2.64 6.09 6.55
N ALA A 137 2.55 4.81 6.16
CA ALA A 137 3.14 4.31 4.91
C ALA A 137 2.61 5.09 3.69
N LEU A 138 1.29 5.29 3.59
CA LEU A 138 0.67 6.09 2.53
C LEU A 138 1.10 7.57 2.55
N CYS A 139 1.41 8.13 3.71
CA CYS A 139 1.97 9.48 3.82
C CYS A 139 3.42 9.53 3.30
N ARG A 140 4.24 8.52 3.60
CA ARG A 140 5.64 8.43 3.15
C ARG A 140 5.80 8.14 1.66
N PHE A 141 4.80 7.57 1.00
CA PHE A 141 4.80 7.38 -0.46
C PHE A 141 4.37 8.64 -1.24
N ARG A 142 4.06 9.74 -0.56
CA ARG A 142 3.68 11.01 -1.21
C ARG A 142 4.77 12.10 -1.36
N PRO A 143 6.10 11.84 -1.40
CA PRO A 143 7.03 12.82 -1.93
C PRO A 143 7.04 12.69 -3.46
N PHE A 144 6.90 13.81 -4.19
CA PHE A 144 6.95 13.94 -5.67
C PHE A 144 5.65 13.82 -6.49
N GLY A 145 4.50 14.25 -5.97
CA GLY A 145 3.26 14.27 -6.78
C GLY A 145 2.35 15.48 -6.65
N ARG A 146 2.76 16.56 -5.99
CA ARG A 146 1.94 17.79 -5.87
C ARG A 146 2.79 19.03 -6.11
N GLY A 147 3.35 19.10 -7.31
CA GLY A 147 4.14 20.23 -7.79
C GLY A 147 3.92 20.45 -9.28
N GLN A 148 2.67 20.50 -9.74
CA GLN A 148 2.32 21.10 -11.04
C GLN A 148 0.94 21.72 -10.95
N THR A 149 0.90 23.00 -10.59
CA THR A 149 -0.08 23.95 -11.13
C THR A 149 0.62 25.29 -11.28
N VAL A 150 0.98 25.57 -12.53
CA VAL A 150 1.18 26.87 -13.18
C VAL A 150 2.35 27.74 -12.68
N SER A 151 3.41 27.72 -13.48
CA SER A 151 4.38 28.80 -13.61
C SER A 151 3.69 30.04 -14.18
N SER A 152 3.82 31.18 -13.47
CA SER A 152 3.98 32.48 -14.12
C SER A 152 4.60 33.49 -13.14
N ASN A 153 5.81 33.94 -13.51
CA ASN A 153 6.58 35.12 -13.11
C ASN A 153 7.69 35.01 -12.04
N PRO A 154 8.91 35.51 -12.36
CA PRO A 154 10.05 35.58 -11.46
C PRO A 154 10.19 36.98 -10.85
N SER A 155 10.36 37.09 -9.53
CA SER A 155 11.20 38.14 -8.91
C SER A 155 11.23 38.03 -7.38
N SER A 156 12.42 38.29 -6.84
CA SER A 156 12.75 38.82 -5.49
C SER A 156 12.78 37.86 -4.27
N GLN A 157 14.00 37.37 -3.98
CA GLN A 157 14.78 37.48 -2.72
C GLN A 157 14.09 37.45 -1.34
N GLY A 158 14.58 36.56 -0.46
CA GLY A 158 14.47 36.65 1.00
C GLY A 158 14.79 35.34 1.75
N LEU A 159 16.03 35.21 2.27
CA LEU A 159 16.58 34.14 3.15
C LEU A 159 15.84 34.00 4.51
N PRO A 160 16.21 33.09 5.44
CA PRO A 160 16.67 31.68 5.34
C PRO A 160 15.92 30.76 6.34
N ILE A 161 15.76 29.45 6.06
CA ILE A 161 15.51 28.46 7.13
C ILE A 161 16.48 27.28 7.00
N GLN A 162 17.31 27.20 8.04
CA GLN A 162 18.28 26.19 8.40
C GLN A 162 17.66 24.78 8.33
N SER A 163 18.12 23.96 7.38
CA SER A 163 17.87 22.52 7.38
C SER A 163 19.18 21.77 7.64
N THR A 164 19.29 21.27 8.85
CA THR A 164 20.40 20.44 9.30
C THR A 164 20.21 19.02 8.76
N ASN A 165 20.99 18.69 7.73
CA ASN A 165 21.58 17.37 7.44
C ASN A 165 20.67 16.13 7.25
N ARG A 166 20.60 15.64 6.00
CA ARG A 166 21.28 14.39 5.55
C ARG A 166 20.77 13.93 4.16
N ARG A 167 21.27 14.57 3.12
CA ARG A 167 21.71 13.94 1.87
C ARG A 167 22.45 15.01 1.10
N ALA A 168 23.74 15.08 1.36
CA ALA A 168 24.67 15.68 0.41
C ALA A 168 24.49 14.91 -0.91
N GLN A 169 23.62 15.40 -1.79
CA GLN A 169 23.87 15.28 -3.21
C GLN A 169 25.27 15.87 -3.39
N GLN A 170 26.24 14.99 -3.62
CA GLN A 170 27.56 15.37 -4.05
C GLN A 170 27.35 16.23 -5.29
N ARG A 171 27.43 17.55 -5.11
CA ARG A 171 27.62 18.44 -6.25
C ARG A 171 28.93 17.99 -6.88
N PRO A 172 28.98 17.81 -8.20
CA PRO A 172 30.23 17.49 -8.85
C PRO A 172 31.26 18.59 -8.52
N PRO A 173 32.57 18.26 -8.49
CA PRO A 173 33.61 19.24 -8.20
C PRO A 173 33.44 20.50 -9.06
N SER A 174 33.87 21.66 -8.58
CA SER A 174 33.74 22.96 -9.27
C SER A 174 34.27 22.96 -10.71
N ASP A 175 35.09 21.98 -11.06
CA ASP A 175 35.80 21.88 -12.32
C ASP A 175 35.17 20.82 -13.25
N PHE A 176 34.03 20.23 -12.87
CA PHE A 176 33.30 19.28 -13.69
C PHE A 176 32.50 20.01 -14.78
N ARG A 177 32.99 19.96 -16.01
CA ARG A 177 32.23 20.40 -17.18
C ARG A 177 31.38 19.27 -17.74
N LEU A 178 30.11 19.58 -18.02
CA LEU A 178 29.25 18.69 -18.80
C LEU A 178 29.85 18.50 -20.20
N PRO A 179 29.69 17.33 -20.84
CA PRO A 179 30.26 17.03 -22.17
C PRO A 179 29.90 18.06 -23.27
N ASP A 180 28.80 18.79 -23.08
CA ASP A 180 28.32 19.83 -24.01
C ASP A 180 29.03 21.19 -23.86
N GLU A 181 29.88 21.38 -22.84
CA GLU A 181 30.63 22.62 -22.57
C GLU A 181 32.14 22.50 -22.85
N ALA A 182 32.57 21.48 -23.61
CA ALA A 182 33.91 21.45 -24.14
C ALA A 182 34.08 22.52 -25.24
N PRO A 183 35.23 23.23 -25.31
CA PRO A 183 35.49 24.15 -26.41
C PRO A 183 35.38 23.38 -27.74
N LYS A 184 34.44 23.78 -28.60
CA LYS A 184 34.29 23.17 -29.92
C LYS A 184 35.58 23.37 -30.69
N LEU A 185 36.16 22.26 -31.18
CA LEU A 185 37.35 22.28 -32.03
C LEU A 185 37.08 23.16 -33.26
N PRO A 186 38.08 23.94 -33.73
CA PRO A 186 37.97 24.66 -34.99
C PRO A 186 37.67 23.65 -36.11
N GLY A 187 36.54 23.80 -36.81
CA GLY A 187 36.09 22.89 -37.87
C GLY A 187 34.92 21.96 -37.52
N TYR A 188 34.35 22.02 -36.31
CA TYR A 188 33.17 21.20 -35.94
C TYR A 188 31.93 21.47 -36.82
N PHE A 189 31.84 22.63 -37.46
CA PHE A 189 30.71 22.99 -38.33
C PHE A 189 30.73 22.31 -39.70
N ASP A 190 31.87 21.78 -40.14
CA ASP A 190 32.02 21.22 -41.49
C ASP A 190 31.60 19.74 -41.59
N LEU A 191 31.34 19.06 -40.46
CA LEU A 191 30.82 17.68 -40.43
C LEU A 191 29.29 17.60 -40.50
N THR A 192 28.60 18.73 -40.33
CA THR A 192 27.13 18.80 -40.39
C THR A 192 26.59 18.98 -41.81
N ARG A 193 27.46 19.10 -42.81
CA ARG A 193 27.04 19.54 -44.14
C ARG A 193 26.59 18.42 -45.09
N ASP A 194 26.90 17.14 -44.84
CA ASP A 194 26.60 16.08 -45.83
C ASP A 194 25.98 14.76 -45.33
N GLU A 195 25.70 14.53 -44.02
CA GLU A 195 25.05 13.26 -43.59
C GLU A 195 23.85 13.42 -42.63
N GLY A 196 23.27 14.61 -42.55
CA GLY A 196 22.22 14.95 -41.58
C GLY A 196 20.77 14.75 -42.01
N LEU A 197 20.43 13.78 -42.87
CA LEU A 197 19.02 13.41 -43.05
C LEU A 197 18.65 12.21 -42.17
N PRO A 198 17.64 12.31 -41.29
CA PRO A 198 17.09 11.14 -40.64
C PRO A 198 16.57 10.17 -41.71
N PRO A 199 16.71 8.84 -41.51
CA PRO A 199 16.18 7.86 -42.45
C PRO A 199 14.69 8.09 -42.68
N ASP A 200 14.27 8.12 -43.94
CA ASP A 200 12.88 8.36 -44.30
C ASP A 200 12.03 7.12 -43.97
N TYR A 201 11.18 7.25 -42.96
CA TYR A 201 10.25 6.20 -42.51
C TYR A 201 8.99 6.10 -43.39
N SER A 202 8.94 6.80 -44.53
CA SER A 202 7.80 6.78 -45.46
C SER A 202 7.67 5.49 -46.29
N LYS A 203 8.63 4.55 -46.18
CA LYS A 203 8.55 3.27 -46.89
C LYS A 203 7.62 2.29 -46.17
N VAL A 204 6.58 1.87 -46.88
CA VAL A 204 5.70 0.75 -46.48
C VAL A 204 6.56 -0.47 -46.16
N ASN A 205 6.35 -1.01 -44.96
CA ASN A 205 7.00 -2.19 -44.43
C ASN A 205 6.73 -3.38 -45.37
N THR A 206 7.68 -3.68 -46.26
CA THR A 206 7.61 -4.89 -47.08
C THR A 206 8.04 -6.03 -46.17
N ALA A 207 7.11 -6.91 -45.83
CA ALA A 207 7.38 -8.05 -44.97
C ALA A 207 8.57 -8.86 -45.52
N PRO A 208 9.44 -9.42 -44.66
CA PRO A 208 10.49 -10.33 -45.10
C PRO A 208 9.85 -11.55 -45.80
N PRO A 209 10.47 -12.10 -46.86
CA PRO A 209 9.91 -13.24 -47.58
C PRO A 209 9.70 -14.40 -46.61
N GLY A 210 8.47 -14.93 -46.62
CA GLY A 210 8.08 -16.09 -45.84
C GLY A 210 9.01 -17.27 -46.15
N TYR A 211 9.40 -17.99 -45.11
CA TYR A 211 9.94 -19.32 -45.30
C TYR A 211 8.82 -20.17 -45.92
N GLU A 212 9.07 -20.64 -47.14
CA GLU A 212 8.18 -21.55 -47.83
C GLU A 212 8.09 -22.86 -47.04
N THR A 213 6.85 -23.25 -46.74
CA THR A 213 6.47 -24.57 -46.25
C THR A 213 6.92 -25.64 -47.26
N GLN A 214 7.92 -26.45 -46.93
CA GLN A 214 8.14 -27.73 -47.63
C GLN A 214 7.09 -28.73 -47.16
N GLU A 215 5.94 -28.69 -47.82
CA GLU A 215 4.93 -29.74 -47.79
C GLU A 215 5.32 -30.78 -48.87
N GLN A 216 6.22 -31.71 -48.53
CA GLN A 216 6.49 -32.87 -49.39
C GLN A 216 5.59 -34.04 -48.96
N ALA A 217 4.40 -34.03 -49.56
CA ALA A 217 3.57 -35.16 -49.99
C ALA A 217 3.75 -36.50 -49.25
N THR A 218 2.80 -36.80 -48.37
CA THR A 218 2.38 -38.18 -48.09
C THR A 218 0.96 -38.35 -48.64
N SER A 219 0.83 -39.07 -49.74
CA SER A 219 -0.43 -39.60 -50.29
C SER A 219 -0.04 -40.91 -50.99
N GLU A 220 -0.13 -42.05 -50.30
CA GLU A 220 -1.27 -42.99 -50.32
C GLU A 220 -1.58 -43.62 -51.68
N ALA A 221 -1.25 -44.92 -51.81
CA ALA A 221 -2.02 -45.96 -52.50
C ALA A 221 -1.25 -47.30 -52.32
N ALA A 222 -1.70 -48.19 -51.43
CA ALA A 222 -2.70 -49.24 -51.70
C ALA A 222 -2.22 -50.28 -52.73
N GLY A 223 -1.94 -51.49 -52.26
CA GLY A 223 -1.55 -52.65 -53.07
C GLY A 223 -0.84 -53.72 -52.25
#